data_AF-A0AA96WL97-F1
#
_entry.id   AF-A0AA96WL97-F1
#
_cell.length_a   1.000
_cell.length_b   1.000
_cell.length_c   1.000
_cell.angle_alpha   90.00
_cell.angle_beta   90.00
_cell.angle_gamma   90.00
#
_symmetry.space_group_name_H-M   'P 1'
#
loop_
_entity.id
_entity.type
_entity.pdbx_description
1 polymer ?
#
loop_
_entity_poly.entity_id
_entity_poly.type
_entity_poly.pdbx_seq_one_letter_code
_entity_poly.pdbx_strand_id
1 'polypeptide(L)'
;MRRDTTIGDDLRQWLKRKKRLARTTHQAYKEHIDLYLQPQPGHIKRRDLKLRHIEAMYDAIERENAERLIHQAKVAELEEARDAAYRAGVQASGKKEERRVTRRVYLDANAALREGRKGKRKITSAATMHRINATLSSFLGSGIKRGEYSTNWAALVELPAAKRAKPLVRTPERVEEWKRTGEKPGPVMVWAPEQTGAFLDFVSDDRLYALWHTFIFLGYGSPFSWVKTRFESTHAFSPDHCSRSCACFASPRRHPDWISRRFKRLVGIHDLDGAAVPAGRSRTGQAAPARG
;
A
#
# COMPACT_ATOMS: atom_id res chain seq x y z
N MET A 1 13.29 -15.09 41.93
CA MET A 1 12.87 -14.38 40.69
C MET A 1 12.75 -12.89 41.01
N ARG A 2 13.41 -11.99 40.25
CA ARG A 2 13.39 -10.54 40.56
C ARG A 2 11.98 -9.98 40.32
N ARG A 3 11.29 -9.60 41.39
CA ARG A 3 9.89 -9.10 41.32
C ARG A 3 9.79 -7.67 40.79
N ASP A 4 10.90 -6.93 40.81
CA ASP A 4 10.98 -5.52 40.39
C ASP A 4 11.32 -5.32 38.91
N THR A 5 11.42 -6.39 38.12
CA THR A 5 11.65 -6.25 36.67
C THR A 5 10.43 -5.62 35.99
N THR A 6 10.70 -4.70 35.07
CA THR A 6 9.65 -4.03 34.29
C THR A 6 9.15 -4.94 33.16
N ILE A 7 7.91 -4.71 32.72
CA ILE A 7 7.36 -5.43 31.56
C ILE A 7 8.19 -5.16 30.31
N GLY A 8 8.73 -3.95 30.14
CA GLY A 8 9.60 -3.61 29.01
C GLY A 8 10.87 -4.47 28.95
N ASP A 9 11.54 -4.66 30.09
CA ASP A 9 12.72 -5.51 30.18
C ASP A 9 12.37 -6.98 29.89
N ASP A 10 11.26 -7.45 30.45
CA ASP A 10 10.78 -8.81 30.23
C ASP A 10 10.42 -9.07 28.76
N LEU A 11 9.78 -8.12 28.09
CA LEU A 11 9.46 -8.19 26.65
C LEU A 11 10.73 -8.31 25.80
N ARG A 12 11.74 -7.49 26.09
CA ARG A 12 13.04 -7.53 25.39
C ARG A 12 13.76 -8.85 25.64
N GLN A 13 13.76 -9.32 26.89
CA GLN A 13 14.38 -10.59 27.24
C GLN A 13 13.64 -11.77 26.60
N TRP A 14 12.31 -11.75 26.58
CA TRP A 14 11.48 -12.73 25.91
C TRP A 14 11.78 -12.79 24.40
N LEU A 15 11.88 -11.64 23.74
CA LEU A 15 12.22 -11.60 22.32
C LEU A 15 13.62 -12.18 22.06
N LYS A 16 14.61 -11.83 22.89
CA LYS A 16 15.98 -12.37 22.82
C LYS A 16 16.04 -13.90 22.99
N ARG A 17 15.15 -14.47 23.81
CA ARG A 17 15.06 -15.93 24.01
C ARG A 17 14.50 -16.66 22.78
N LYS A 18 13.75 -16.01 21.90
CA LYS A 18 13.13 -16.63 20.71
C LYS A 18 14.11 -16.83 19.55
N LYS A 19 15.03 -17.78 19.70
CA LYS A 19 16.09 -18.07 18.71
C LYS A 19 15.62 -18.70 17.40
N ARG A 20 14.48 -19.41 17.38
CA ARG A 20 13.94 -20.12 16.20
C ARG A 20 12.83 -19.34 15.48
N LEU A 21 12.70 -18.03 15.75
CA LEU A 21 11.65 -17.22 15.16
C LEU A 21 12.04 -16.73 13.77
N ALA A 22 11.12 -16.77 12.82
CA ALA A 22 11.34 -16.22 11.49
C ALA A 22 11.70 -14.72 11.57
N ARG A 23 12.62 -14.27 10.70
CA ARG A 23 13.14 -12.89 10.68
C ARG A 23 12.02 -11.84 10.63
N THR A 24 11.02 -12.06 9.80
CA THR A 24 9.88 -11.14 9.63
C THR A 24 9.02 -11.04 10.89
N THR A 25 8.77 -12.17 11.57
CA THR A 25 8.01 -12.18 12.82
C THR A 25 8.79 -11.54 13.96
N HIS A 26 10.11 -11.78 14.03
CA HIS A 26 10.96 -11.11 15.02
C HIS A 26 10.93 -9.59 14.83
N GLN A 27 11.02 -9.13 13.58
CA GLN A 27 10.93 -7.71 13.27
C GLN A 27 9.57 -7.11 13.65
N ALA A 28 8.47 -7.80 13.33
CA ALA A 28 7.13 -7.34 13.71
C ALA A 28 6.95 -7.25 15.24
N TYR A 29 7.43 -8.24 16.00
CA TYR A 29 7.40 -8.18 17.46
C TYR A 29 8.24 -7.05 18.02
N LYS A 30 9.44 -6.82 17.46
CA LYS A 30 10.30 -5.70 17.85
C LYS A 30 9.59 -4.37 17.63
N GLU A 31 8.96 -4.19 16.47
CA GLU A 31 8.19 -2.98 16.15
C GLU A 31 7.03 -2.76 17.12
N HIS A 32 6.25 -3.81 17.44
CA HIS A 32 5.18 -3.71 18.43
C HIS A 32 5.72 -3.31 19.82
N ILE A 33 6.86 -3.88 20.22
CA ILE A 33 7.51 -3.57 21.49
C ILE A 33 7.98 -2.12 21.51
N ASP A 34 8.76 -1.69 20.53
CA ASP A 34 9.38 -0.37 20.55
C ASP A 34 8.34 0.76 20.37
N LEU A 35 7.29 0.54 19.57
CA LEU A 35 6.29 1.58 19.26
C LEU A 35 5.14 1.66 20.29
N TYR A 36 4.70 0.54 20.86
CA TYR A 36 3.47 0.50 21.65
C TYR A 36 3.68 -0.06 23.06
N LEU A 37 4.37 -1.19 23.20
CA LEU A 37 4.47 -1.86 24.50
C LEU A 37 5.52 -1.23 25.43
N GLN A 38 6.61 -0.70 24.89
CA GLN A 38 7.64 -0.03 25.69
C GLN A 38 7.14 1.33 26.24
N PRO A 39 6.52 2.21 25.43
CA PRO A 39 6.11 3.53 25.92
C PRO A 39 4.98 3.46 26.94
N GLN A 40 3.98 2.60 26.70
CA GLN A 40 2.75 2.58 27.48
C GLN A 40 2.84 1.61 28.67
N PRO A 41 2.80 0.27 28.54
CA PRO A 41 2.91 -0.64 29.70
C PRO A 41 4.35 -0.94 30.14
N GLY A 42 5.37 -0.50 29.40
CA GLY A 42 6.76 -0.97 29.56
C GLY A 42 7.39 -0.58 30.90
N HIS A 43 6.97 0.52 31.51
CA HIS A 43 7.46 0.98 32.82
C HIS A 43 6.79 0.29 34.01
N ILE A 44 5.71 -0.46 33.77
CA ILE A 44 4.96 -1.15 34.82
C ILE A 44 5.78 -2.34 35.31
N LYS A 45 5.83 -2.54 36.63
CA LYS A 45 6.50 -3.70 37.22
C LYS A 45 5.70 -4.97 36.93
N ARG A 46 6.40 -6.09 36.75
CA ARG A 46 5.79 -7.41 36.52
C ARG A 46 4.64 -7.73 37.47
N ARG A 47 4.82 -7.48 38.78
CA ARG A 47 3.83 -7.77 39.83
C ARG A 47 2.57 -6.90 39.78
N ASP A 48 2.67 -5.73 39.15
CA ASP A 48 1.62 -4.71 39.15
C ASP A 48 0.80 -4.73 37.86
N LEU A 49 1.20 -5.55 36.87
CA LEU A 49 0.48 -5.71 35.62
C LEU A 49 -0.90 -6.34 35.85
N LYS A 50 -1.94 -5.63 35.40
CA LYS A 50 -3.37 -5.97 35.49
C LYS A 50 -4.06 -5.56 34.19
N LEU A 51 -5.29 -6.06 34.00
CA LEU A 51 -6.12 -5.77 32.81
C LEU A 51 -6.22 -4.27 32.48
N ARG A 52 -6.55 -3.43 33.48
CA ARG A 52 -6.66 -1.96 33.35
C ARG A 52 -5.47 -1.28 32.68
N HIS A 53 -4.27 -1.84 32.83
CA HIS A 53 -3.05 -1.25 32.26
C HIS A 53 -2.94 -1.53 30.77
N ILE A 54 -3.49 -2.66 30.31
CA ILE A 54 -3.55 -3.00 28.89
C ILE A 54 -4.72 -2.26 28.24
N GLU A 55 -5.86 -2.13 28.91
CA GLU A 55 -6.98 -1.30 28.46
C GLU A 55 -6.54 0.16 28.30
N ALA A 56 -5.89 0.75 29.32
CA ALA A 56 -5.38 2.11 29.25
C ALA A 56 -4.37 2.34 28.11
N MET A 57 -3.61 1.31 27.71
CA MET A 57 -2.73 1.37 26.54
C MET A 57 -3.55 1.47 25.25
N TYR A 58 -4.61 0.66 25.08
CA TYR A 58 -5.44 0.75 23.88
C TYR A 58 -6.24 2.05 23.83
N ASP A 59 -6.73 2.54 24.97
CA ASP A 59 -7.36 3.87 25.06
C ASP A 59 -6.38 4.98 24.63
N ALA A 60 -5.10 4.87 25.03
CA ALA A 60 -4.07 5.81 24.60
C ALA A 60 -3.83 5.73 23.08
N ILE A 61 -3.82 4.53 22.51
CA ILE A 61 -3.71 4.33 21.05
C ILE A 61 -4.89 4.97 20.32
N GLU A 62 -6.11 4.85 20.86
CA GLU A 62 -7.30 5.45 20.28
C GLU A 62 -7.28 6.98 20.35
N ARG A 63 -6.85 7.56 21.48
CA ARG A 63 -6.63 9.01 21.60
C ARG A 63 -5.60 9.51 20.58
N GLU A 64 -4.45 8.85 20.47
CA GLU A 64 -3.43 9.19 19.47
C GLU A 64 -3.96 9.01 18.03
N ASN A 65 -4.82 8.02 17.78
CA ASN A 65 -5.45 7.84 16.48
C ASN A 65 -6.38 9.00 16.12
N ALA A 66 -7.13 9.54 17.08
CA ALA A 66 -7.97 10.72 16.86
C ALA A 66 -7.13 11.95 16.43
N GLU A 67 -6.00 12.18 17.10
CA GLU A 67 -5.05 13.24 16.71
C GLU A 67 -4.48 13.00 15.30
N ARG A 68 -4.11 11.75 14.99
CA ARG A 68 -3.61 11.37 13.67
C ARG A 68 -4.65 11.57 12.58
N LEU A 69 -5.93 11.33 12.86
CA LEU A 69 -7.05 11.57 11.93
C LEU A 69 -7.19 13.06 11.63
N ILE A 70 -7.19 13.91 12.66
CA ILE A 70 -7.25 15.38 12.50
C ILE A 70 -6.05 15.87 11.66
N HIS A 71 -4.85 15.37 11.97
CA HIS A 71 -3.65 15.68 11.19
C HIS A 71 -3.78 15.22 9.72
N GLN A 72 -4.33 14.04 9.46
CA GLN A 72 -4.53 13.56 8.10
C GLN A 72 -5.57 14.37 7.33
N ALA A 73 -6.65 14.80 7.98
CA ALA A 73 -7.65 15.69 7.39
C ALA A 73 -7.01 17.02 6.96
N LYS A 74 -6.24 17.65 7.86
CA LYS A 74 -5.47 18.86 7.53
C LYS A 74 -4.52 18.66 6.36
N VAL A 75 -3.82 17.52 6.28
CA VAL A 75 -2.96 17.22 5.14
C VAL A 75 -3.76 17.06 3.85
N ALA A 76 -4.95 16.44 3.90
CA ALA A 76 -5.82 16.30 2.74
C ALA A 76 -6.30 17.67 2.22
N GLU A 77 -6.72 18.57 3.11
CA GLU A 77 -7.09 19.95 2.75
C GLU A 77 -5.93 20.69 2.06
N LEU A 78 -4.70 20.54 2.57
CA LEU A 78 -3.51 21.12 1.95
C LEU A 78 -3.18 20.50 0.59
N GLU A 79 -3.44 19.20 0.41
CA GLU A 79 -3.30 18.52 -0.88
C GLU A 79 -4.32 19.05 -1.89
N GLU A 80 -5.57 19.22 -1.49
CA GLU A 80 -6.63 19.80 -2.31
C GLU A 80 -6.33 21.25 -2.70
N ALA A 81 -5.83 22.07 -1.76
CA ALA A 81 -5.42 23.45 -2.03
C ALA A 81 -4.29 23.52 -3.08
N ARG A 82 -3.29 22.63 -2.95
CA ARG A 82 -2.21 22.49 -3.95
C ARG A 82 -2.76 22.09 -5.32
N ASP A 83 -3.69 21.13 -5.34
CA ASP A 83 -4.31 20.63 -6.57
C ASP A 83 -5.21 21.66 -7.26
N ALA A 84 -5.95 22.45 -6.48
CA ALA A 84 -6.72 23.58 -6.98
C ALA A 84 -5.79 24.65 -7.59
N ALA A 85 -4.71 25.02 -6.90
CA ALA A 85 -3.72 25.98 -7.42
C ALA A 85 -3.05 25.48 -8.70
N TYR A 86 -2.70 24.19 -8.75
CA TYR A 86 -2.15 23.56 -9.95
C TYR A 86 -3.14 23.61 -11.12
N ARG A 87 -4.40 23.21 -10.91
CA ARG A 87 -5.46 23.26 -11.93
C ARG A 87 -5.70 24.69 -12.44
N ALA A 88 -5.75 25.68 -11.55
CA ALA A 88 -5.88 27.09 -11.93
C ALA A 88 -4.71 27.57 -12.81
N GLY A 89 -3.49 27.16 -12.48
CA GLY A 89 -2.30 27.46 -13.29
C GLY A 89 -2.33 26.83 -14.69
N VAL A 90 -2.89 25.62 -14.82
CA VAL A 90 -3.08 24.97 -16.13
C VAL A 90 -4.13 25.73 -16.96
N GLN A 91 -5.21 26.22 -16.34
CA GLN A 91 -6.27 26.97 -17.04
C GLN A 91 -5.83 28.37 -17.49
N ALA A 92 -4.97 29.06 -16.72
CA ALA A 92 -4.45 30.39 -17.06
C ALA A 92 -3.41 30.39 -18.23
N SER A 93 -3.38 29.33 -19.04
CA SER A 93 -2.37 29.16 -20.08
C SER A 93 -2.57 30.16 -21.24
N GLY A 94 -1.79 31.25 -21.22
CA GLY A 94 -1.71 32.20 -22.33
C GLY A 94 -1.21 33.58 -21.95
N LYS A 95 -1.48 34.03 -20.72
CA LYS A 95 -1.12 35.37 -20.22
C LYS A 95 0.03 35.29 -19.20
N LYS A 96 1.14 35.97 -19.49
CA LYS A 96 2.38 35.92 -18.71
C LYS A 96 2.19 36.31 -17.24
N GLU A 97 1.36 37.31 -16.97
CA GLU A 97 1.14 37.82 -15.62
C GLU A 97 0.24 36.91 -14.78
N GLU A 98 -0.86 36.40 -15.36
CA GLU A 98 -1.73 35.40 -14.71
C GLU A 98 -0.96 34.12 -14.33
N ARG A 99 0.01 33.71 -15.16
CA ARG A 99 0.93 32.60 -14.84
C ARG A 99 1.84 32.88 -13.65
N ARG A 100 2.27 34.12 -13.43
CA ARG A 100 3.13 34.47 -12.27
C ARG A 100 2.34 34.40 -10.98
N VAL A 101 1.12 34.95 -10.97
CA VAL A 101 0.23 34.92 -9.81
C VAL A 101 -0.13 33.48 -9.44
N THR A 102 -0.62 32.69 -10.40
CA THR A 102 -0.98 31.28 -10.17
C THR A 102 0.21 30.42 -9.73
N ARG A 103 1.42 30.68 -10.28
CA ARG A 103 2.64 30.01 -9.83
C ARG A 103 3.01 30.36 -8.39
N ARG A 104 2.85 31.61 -7.97
CA ARG A 104 3.10 32.02 -6.57
C ARG A 104 2.15 31.28 -5.62
N VAL A 105 0.85 31.29 -5.91
CA VAL A 105 -0.17 30.57 -5.12
C VAL A 105 0.15 29.08 -5.00
N TYR A 106 0.57 28.44 -6.10
CA TYR A 106 1.00 27.03 -6.06
C TYR A 106 2.23 26.81 -5.18
N LEU A 107 3.25 27.68 -5.27
CA LEU A 107 4.46 27.55 -4.45
C LEU A 107 4.16 27.71 -2.96
N ASP A 108 3.30 28.66 -2.61
CA ASP A 108 2.88 28.91 -1.23
C ASP A 108 2.06 27.72 -0.69
N ALA A 109 1.11 27.21 -1.47
CA ALA A 109 0.34 26.00 -1.12
C ALA A 109 1.23 24.75 -0.98
N ASN A 110 2.24 24.60 -1.86
CA ASN A 110 3.18 23.49 -1.80
C ASN A 110 4.13 23.60 -0.60
N ALA A 111 4.53 24.82 -0.21
CA ALA A 111 5.30 25.05 1.02
C ALA A 111 4.47 24.70 2.26
N ALA A 112 3.21 25.15 2.32
CA ALA A 112 2.28 24.81 3.39
C ALA A 112 2.04 23.29 3.49
N LEU A 113 1.87 22.60 2.35
CA LEU A 113 1.72 21.14 2.31
C LEU A 113 2.97 20.42 2.82
N ARG A 114 4.17 20.87 2.46
CA ARG A 114 5.42 20.28 2.97
C ARG A 114 5.51 20.41 4.48
N GLU A 115 5.15 21.56 5.03
CA GLU A 115 5.14 21.78 6.48
C GLU A 115 4.08 20.92 7.16
N GLY A 116 2.85 20.92 6.65
CA GLY A 116 1.74 20.13 7.20
C GLY A 116 1.95 18.63 7.11
N ARG A 117 2.78 18.13 6.17
CA ARG A 117 3.12 16.70 6.09
C ARG A 117 4.16 16.26 7.13
N LYS A 118 4.90 17.18 7.75
CA LYS A 118 5.87 16.82 8.78
C LYS A 118 5.15 16.15 9.95
N GLY A 119 5.70 15.03 10.41
CA GLY A 119 5.09 14.29 11.52
C GLY A 119 3.85 13.47 11.17
N LYS A 120 3.48 13.33 9.88
CA LYS A 120 2.39 12.44 9.45
C LYS A 120 2.69 11.00 9.87
N ARG A 121 1.97 10.50 10.87
CA ARG A 121 2.05 9.11 11.36
C ARG A 121 0.92 8.26 10.78
N LYS A 122 1.18 6.96 10.67
CA LYS A 122 0.16 5.98 10.25
C LYS A 122 -0.84 5.76 11.38
N ILE A 123 -2.13 5.70 11.04
CA ILE A 123 -3.18 5.35 12.00
C ILE A 123 -3.07 3.87 12.36
N THR A 124 -3.16 3.56 13.65
CA THR A 124 -3.16 2.19 14.14
C THR A 124 -4.57 1.62 13.93
N SER A 125 -4.75 0.80 12.88
CA SER A 125 -6.05 0.16 12.61
C SER A 125 -6.42 -0.88 13.68
N ALA A 126 -7.71 -1.22 13.78
CA ALA A 126 -8.18 -2.32 14.63
C ALA A 126 -7.43 -3.64 14.34
N ALA A 127 -7.16 -3.95 13.07
CA ALA A 127 -6.36 -5.11 12.70
C ALA A 127 -4.91 -5.06 13.25
N THR A 128 -4.32 -3.87 13.34
CA THR A 128 -3.01 -3.66 13.96
C THR A 128 -3.10 -3.85 15.48
N MET A 129 -4.14 -3.34 16.14
CA MET A 129 -4.38 -3.55 17.58
C MET A 129 -4.45 -5.04 17.91
N HIS A 130 -5.19 -5.83 17.12
CA HIS A 130 -5.24 -7.30 17.26
C HIS A 130 -3.87 -7.97 17.10
N ARG A 131 -3.02 -7.49 16.18
CA ARG A 131 -1.64 -8.02 16.02
C ARG A 131 -0.74 -7.66 17.21
N ILE A 132 -0.87 -6.47 17.75
CA ILE A 132 -0.18 -6.05 18.98
C ILE A 132 -0.64 -6.95 20.13
N ASN A 133 -1.95 -7.17 20.25
CA ASN A 133 -2.51 -8.05 21.28
C ASN A 133 -2.00 -9.48 21.16
N ALA A 134 -1.93 -10.03 19.94
CA ALA A 134 -1.38 -11.35 19.69
C ALA A 134 0.10 -11.46 20.13
N THR A 135 0.89 -10.40 19.95
CA THR A 135 2.26 -10.34 20.50
C THR A 135 2.26 -10.37 22.02
N LEU A 136 1.41 -9.57 22.67
CA LEU A 136 1.31 -9.52 24.13
C LEU A 136 0.80 -10.84 24.71
N SER A 137 -0.21 -11.47 24.10
CA SER A 137 -0.70 -12.80 24.46
C SER A 137 0.38 -13.87 24.29
N SER A 138 1.20 -13.81 23.22
CA SER A 138 2.32 -14.74 23.03
C SER A 138 3.39 -14.56 24.10
N PHE A 139 3.68 -13.31 24.49
CA PHE A 139 4.59 -12.97 25.57
C PHE A 139 4.10 -13.51 26.92
N LEU A 140 2.89 -13.13 27.34
CA LEU A 140 2.31 -13.55 28.61
C LEU A 140 2.11 -15.07 28.66
N GLY A 141 1.64 -15.68 27.56
CA GLY A 141 1.53 -17.14 27.48
C GLY A 141 2.86 -17.87 27.61
N SER A 142 3.96 -17.31 27.06
CA SER A 142 5.31 -17.86 27.26
C SER A 142 5.78 -17.70 28.71
N GLY A 143 5.38 -16.60 29.36
CA GLY A 143 5.71 -16.33 30.76
C GLY A 143 4.94 -17.23 31.72
N ILE A 144 3.66 -17.49 31.48
CA ILE A 144 2.83 -18.43 32.26
C ILE A 144 3.43 -19.83 32.22
N LYS A 145 3.85 -20.32 31.05
CA LYS A 145 4.55 -21.61 30.91
C LYS A 145 5.83 -21.72 31.73
N ARG A 146 6.45 -20.58 32.08
CA ARG A 146 7.65 -20.50 32.92
C ARG A 146 7.35 -20.16 34.38
N GLY A 147 6.08 -20.02 34.77
CA GLY A 147 5.68 -19.55 36.10
C GLY A 147 6.00 -18.08 36.38
N GLU A 148 6.29 -17.28 35.34
CA GLU A 148 6.62 -15.85 35.47
C GLU A 148 5.38 -14.97 35.71
N TYR A 149 4.25 -15.40 35.19
CA TYR A 149 2.95 -14.72 35.27
C TYR A 149 1.87 -15.75 35.63
N SER A 150 0.82 -15.32 36.32
CA SER A 150 -0.34 -16.15 36.65
C SER A 150 -1.42 -16.11 35.57
N THR A 151 -1.70 -14.91 35.04
CA THR A 151 -2.87 -14.66 34.17
C THR A 151 -2.44 -14.02 32.86
N ASN A 152 -3.06 -14.44 31.75
CA ASN A 152 -2.88 -13.81 30.46
C ASN A 152 -3.85 -12.64 30.29
N TRP A 153 -3.49 -11.48 30.84
CA TRP A 153 -4.33 -10.28 30.78
C TRP A 153 -4.67 -9.84 29.35
N ALA A 154 -3.81 -10.09 28.37
CA ALA A 154 -4.07 -9.74 26.97
C ALA A 154 -5.23 -10.53 26.35
N ALA A 155 -5.53 -11.72 26.87
CA ALA A 155 -6.66 -12.53 26.42
C ALA A 155 -8.01 -12.01 26.94
N LEU A 156 -8.01 -11.14 27.96
CA LEU A 156 -9.21 -10.59 28.59
C LEU A 156 -9.59 -9.21 28.06
N VAL A 157 -8.77 -8.61 27.19
CA VAL A 157 -9.05 -7.30 26.60
C VAL A 157 -10.05 -7.45 25.47
N GLU A 158 -11.11 -6.65 25.52
CA GLU A 158 -12.06 -6.51 24.42
C GLU A 158 -11.55 -5.46 23.43
N LEU A 159 -11.38 -5.86 22.16
CA LEU A 159 -10.89 -4.99 21.10
C LEU A 159 -11.94 -4.85 19.99
N PRO A 160 -11.98 -3.70 19.29
CA PRO A 160 -12.91 -3.50 18.18
C PRO A 160 -12.71 -4.55 17.09
N ALA A 161 -13.81 -5.01 16.50
CA ALA A 161 -13.77 -6.05 15.48
C ALA A 161 -12.99 -5.59 14.22
N ALA A 162 -11.93 -6.33 13.86
CA ALA A 162 -11.19 -6.06 12.64
C ALA A 162 -11.95 -6.57 11.41
N LYS A 163 -12.58 -5.66 10.66
CA LYS A 163 -13.22 -5.99 9.39
C LYS A 163 -12.17 -6.27 8.32
N ARG A 164 -12.09 -7.51 7.84
CA ARG A 164 -11.28 -7.86 6.67
C ARG A 164 -12.01 -7.40 5.40
N ALA A 165 -11.33 -6.62 4.56
CA ALA A 165 -11.84 -6.26 3.25
C ALA A 165 -12.12 -7.52 2.42
N LYS A 166 -13.37 -7.69 1.97
CA LYS A 166 -13.73 -8.77 1.05
C LYS A 166 -13.29 -8.38 -0.36
N PRO A 167 -12.51 -9.23 -1.06
CA PRO A 167 -12.15 -8.96 -2.44
C PRO A 167 -13.40 -9.02 -3.32
N LEU A 168 -13.53 -8.07 -4.23
CA LEU A 168 -14.59 -8.05 -5.24
C LEU A 168 -13.98 -8.30 -6.61
N VAL A 169 -14.64 -9.12 -7.43
CA VAL A 169 -14.21 -9.35 -8.82
C VAL A 169 -14.60 -8.15 -9.68
N ARG A 170 -13.70 -7.77 -10.60
CA ARG A 170 -13.94 -6.73 -11.61
C ARG A 170 -14.89 -7.23 -12.70
N THR A 171 -16.18 -7.20 -12.42
CA THR A 171 -17.21 -7.43 -13.44
C THR A 171 -17.32 -6.24 -14.41
N PRO A 172 -17.80 -6.44 -15.65
CA PRO A 172 -17.94 -5.36 -16.64
C PRO A 172 -18.79 -4.19 -16.12
N GLU A 173 -19.92 -4.50 -15.49
CA GLU A 173 -20.83 -3.52 -14.87
C GLU A 173 -20.12 -2.64 -13.84
N ARG A 174 -19.28 -3.23 -12.98
CA ARG A 174 -18.52 -2.48 -11.96
C ARG A 174 -17.44 -1.60 -12.58
N VAL A 175 -16.89 -2.02 -13.72
CA VAL A 175 -15.91 -1.22 -14.46
C VAL A 175 -16.60 -0.04 -15.14
N GLU A 176 -17.79 -0.24 -15.70
CA GLU A 176 -18.60 0.82 -16.30
C GLU A 176 -19.10 1.82 -15.25
N GLU A 177 -19.61 1.32 -14.13
CA GLU A 177 -19.99 2.15 -12.99
C GLU A 177 -18.80 2.97 -12.51
N TRP A 178 -17.65 2.33 -12.30
CA TRP A 178 -16.43 3.04 -11.92
C TRP A 178 -15.98 4.08 -12.96
N LYS A 179 -16.09 3.79 -14.26
CA LYS A 179 -15.79 4.78 -15.32
C LYS A 179 -16.76 5.96 -15.28
N ARG A 180 -18.02 5.73 -14.91
CA ARG A 180 -19.07 6.74 -14.84
C ARG A 180 -18.94 7.64 -13.61
N THR A 181 -18.75 7.05 -12.42
CA THR A 181 -18.68 7.81 -11.15
C THR A 181 -17.26 8.20 -10.75
N GLY A 182 -16.23 7.53 -11.27
CA GLY A 182 -14.84 7.68 -10.82
C GLY A 182 -14.56 7.02 -9.46
N GLU A 183 -15.58 6.52 -8.77
CA GLU A 183 -15.49 5.93 -7.44
C GLU A 183 -15.20 4.43 -7.50
N LYS A 184 -14.16 3.98 -6.78
CA LYS A 184 -13.76 2.56 -6.78
C LYS A 184 -14.81 1.72 -6.02
N PRO A 185 -15.39 0.66 -6.63
CA PRO A 185 -16.46 -0.14 -6.01
C PRO A 185 -16.06 -0.86 -4.71
N GLY A 186 -14.78 -1.13 -4.52
CA GLY A 186 -14.27 -1.74 -3.30
C GLY A 186 -12.77 -1.51 -3.13
N PRO A 187 -12.26 -1.72 -1.91
CA PRO A 187 -10.85 -1.49 -1.60
C PRO A 187 -9.92 -2.49 -2.29
N VAL A 188 -10.39 -3.72 -2.56
CA VAL A 188 -9.62 -4.77 -3.23
C VAL A 188 -10.44 -5.28 -4.41
N MET A 189 -9.98 -4.96 -5.61
CA MET A 189 -10.59 -5.39 -6.86
C MET A 189 -9.70 -6.45 -7.52
N VAL A 190 -10.22 -7.68 -7.62
CA VAL A 190 -9.56 -8.83 -8.27
C VAL A 190 -9.91 -8.82 -9.76
N TRP A 191 -8.93 -9.13 -10.61
CA TRP A 191 -9.15 -9.21 -12.05
C TRP A 191 -10.10 -10.35 -12.41
N ALA A 192 -10.95 -10.12 -13.40
CA ALA A 192 -11.71 -11.19 -14.04
C ALA A 192 -10.78 -12.07 -14.89
N PRO A 193 -11.13 -13.34 -15.16
CA PRO A 193 -10.33 -14.25 -16.00
C PRO A 193 -10.04 -13.66 -17.38
N GLU A 194 -11.01 -13.00 -18.01
CA GLU A 194 -10.90 -12.41 -19.34
C GLU A 194 -9.91 -11.23 -19.35
N GLN A 195 -9.93 -10.41 -18.30
CA GLN A 195 -8.97 -9.31 -18.11
C GLN A 195 -7.56 -9.84 -17.88
N THR A 196 -7.46 -10.97 -17.17
CA THR A 196 -6.19 -11.64 -16.90
C THR A 196 -5.62 -12.23 -18.20
N GLY A 197 -6.46 -12.84 -19.03
CA GLY A 197 -6.10 -13.30 -20.37
C GLY A 197 -5.60 -12.16 -21.26
N ALA A 198 -6.36 -11.06 -21.35
CA ALA A 198 -5.95 -9.89 -22.13
C ALA A 198 -4.62 -9.27 -21.65
N PHE A 199 -4.33 -9.31 -20.35
CA PHE A 199 -3.02 -8.90 -19.84
C PHE A 199 -1.91 -9.86 -20.26
N LEU A 200 -2.14 -11.17 -20.17
CA LEU A 200 -1.17 -12.17 -20.59
C LEU A 200 -0.88 -12.07 -22.11
N ASP A 201 -1.92 -11.86 -22.92
CA ASP A 201 -1.76 -11.62 -24.36
C ASP A 201 -0.93 -10.35 -24.62
N PHE A 202 -1.14 -9.31 -23.82
CA PHE A 202 -0.38 -8.06 -23.92
C PHE A 202 1.10 -8.21 -23.55
N VAL A 203 1.41 -9.04 -22.54
CA VAL A 203 2.79 -9.27 -22.10
C VAL A 203 3.46 -10.46 -22.78
N SER A 204 2.83 -11.07 -23.80
CA SER A 204 3.33 -12.25 -24.51
C SER A 204 4.77 -12.09 -25.03
N ASP A 205 5.09 -10.91 -25.57
CA ASP A 205 6.43 -10.58 -26.06
C ASP A 205 7.38 -9.98 -24.99
N ASP A 206 6.91 -9.80 -23.75
CA ASP A 206 7.77 -9.29 -22.67
C ASP A 206 8.68 -10.40 -22.15
N ARG A 207 9.97 -10.07 -21.96
CA ARG A 207 10.95 -10.98 -21.32
C ARG A 207 10.51 -11.52 -19.96
N LEU A 208 9.57 -10.86 -19.27
CA LEU A 208 9.01 -11.25 -17.97
C LEU A 208 7.70 -12.06 -18.10
N TYR A 209 7.25 -12.43 -19.30
CA TYR A 209 6.01 -13.20 -19.51
C TYR A 209 5.92 -14.42 -18.59
N ALA A 210 6.98 -15.23 -18.54
CA ALA A 210 7.04 -16.42 -17.69
C ALA A 210 6.84 -16.11 -16.20
N LEU A 211 7.37 -14.96 -15.71
CA LEU A 211 7.16 -14.51 -14.34
C LEU A 211 5.71 -14.15 -14.09
N TRP A 212 5.11 -13.35 -14.98
CA TRP A 212 3.72 -12.91 -14.88
C TRP A 212 2.74 -14.09 -14.93
N HIS A 213 2.95 -15.02 -15.87
CA HIS A 213 2.19 -16.25 -15.99
C HIS A 213 2.25 -17.07 -14.70
N THR A 214 3.45 -17.24 -14.14
CA THR A 214 3.64 -17.99 -12.88
C THR A 214 2.94 -17.31 -11.70
N PHE A 215 3.05 -15.99 -11.56
CA PHE A 215 2.44 -15.24 -10.45
C PHE A 215 0.91 -15.32 -10.45
N ILE A 216 0.29 -15.29 -11.62
CA ILE A 216 -1.16 -15.34 -11.76
C ILE A 216 -1.72 -16.71 -11.35
N PHE A 217 -1.09 -17.81 -11.78
CA PHE A 217 -1.62 -19.16 -11.55
C PHE A 217 -1.15 -19.81 -10.25
N LEU A 218 0.07 -19.54 -9.79
CA LEU A 218 0.62 -20.16 -8.58
C LEU A 218 0.58 -19.25 -7.35
N GLY A 219 0.28 -17.97 -7.53
CA GLY A 219 0.33 -16.97 -6.47
C GLY A 219 1.76 -16.62 -6.04
N TYR A 220 1.86 -15.50 -5.31
CA TYR A 220 3.13 -15.01 -4.78
C TYR A 220 3.53 -15.83 -3.54
N GLY A 221 4.23 -16.95 -3.75
CA GLY A 221 4.70 -17.76 -2.62
C GLY A 221 5.01 -19.22 -2.89
N SER A 222 4.86 -19.74 -4.11
CA SER A 222 5.42 -21.05 -4.44
C SER A 222 6.96 -20.90 -4.53
N PRO A 223 7.74 -21.44 -3.58
CA PRO A 223 9.16 -21.58 -3.82
C PRO A 223 9.29 -22.50 -5.02
N PHE A 224 10.02 -22.05 -6.04
CA PHE A 224 10.49 -22.86 -7.17
C PHE A 224 11.19 -24.12 -6.62
N SER A 225 10.44 -25.17 -6.35
CA SER A 225 10.92 -26.53 -6.13
C SER A 225 10.93 -27.20 -7.50
N TRP A 226 11.86 -26.80 -8.36
CA TRP A 226 12.30 -27.71 -9.41
C TRP A 226 12.88 -28.96 -8.72
N VAL A 227 12.50 -30.15 -9.21
CA VAL A 227 12.76 -31.50 -8.65
C VAL A 227 11.65 -32.07 -7.75
N LYS A 228 10.40 -32.10 -8.24
CA LYS A 228 9.52 -33.28 -8.06
C LYS A 228 8.28 -33.25 -8.96
N THR A 229 8.49 -33.15 -10.26
CA THR A 229 7.52 -33.68 -11.23
C THR A 229 8.28 -34.05 -12.49
N ARG A 230 8.42 -35.37 -12.69
CA ARG A 230 8.69 -35.98 -13.98
C ARG A 230 7.57 -35.48 -14.90
N PHE A 231 7.90 -34.53 -15.78
CA PHE A 231 7.01 -34.08 -16.84
C PHE A 231 7.06 -35.15 -17.93
N GLU A 232 6.29 -36.21 -17.74
CA GLU A 232 5.93 -37.12 -18.83
C GLU A 232 4.99 -36.34 -19.75
N SER A 233 5.56 -35.92 -20.87
CA SER A 233 5.00 -36.02 -22.22
C SER A 233 3.47 -35.97 -22.30
N THR A 234 2.91 -34.82 -22.67
CA THR A 234 2.11 -34.63 -23.91
C THR A 234 1.46 -33.25 -23.86
N HIS A 235 2.08 -32.28 -24.52
CA HIS A 235 1.45 -31.46 -25.56
C HIS A 235 2.56 -30.64 -26.21
N ALA A 236 2.67 -30.81 -27.52
CA ALA A 236 3.75 -30.33 -28.34
C ALA A 236 3.97 -28.81 -28.20
N PHE A 237 5.12 -28.44 -27.64
CA PHE A 237 5.72 -27.13 -27.85
C PHE A 237 6.26 -27.14 -29.28
N SER A 238 5.51 -26.56 -30.23
CA SER A 238 5.98 -26.40 -31.61
C SER A 238 6.93 -25.20 -31.66
N PRO A 239 8.24 -25.38 -31.92
CA PRO A 239 9.21 -24.31 -31.89
C PRO A 239 9.41 -23.73 -33.29
N ASP A 240 8.36 -23.21 -33.91
CA ASP A 240 8.45 -22.55 -35.21
C ASP A 240 7.98 -21.10 -35.08
N HIS A 241 8.88 -20.24 -34.60
CA HIS A 241 9.04 -18.84 -35.00
C HIS A 241 10.33 -18.29 -34.36
N CYS A 242 11.46 -18.92 -34.68
CA CYS A 242 12.78 -18.36 -34.45
C CYS A 242 13.40 -17.99 -35.80
N SER A 243 13.08 -16.80 -36.31
CA SER A 243 13.90 -16.18 -37.35
C SER A 243 13.67 -14.68 -37.41
N ARG A 244 14.50 -13.92 -36.69
CA ARG A 244 15.41 -12.91 -37.26
C ARG A 244 15.98 -12.01 -36.15
N SER A 245 17.28 -11.78 -36.27
CA SER A 245 18.11 -10.80 -35.54
C SER A 245 18.35 -11.05 -34.05
N CYS A 246 19.19 -12.04 -33.76
CA CYS A 246 20.25 -11.86 -32.77
C CYS A 246 21.16 -10.71 -33.23
N ALA A 247 21.05 -9.54 -32.60
CA ALA A 247 22.16 -8.59 -32.47
C ALA A 247 21.83 -7.57 -31.37
N CYS A 248 22.85 -7.23 -30.58
CA CYS A 248 22.93 -6.10 -29.64
C CYS A 248 22.34 -6.31 -28.24
N PHE A 249 23.10 -7.09 -27.47
CA PHE A 249 23.27 -6.95 -26.03
C PHE A 249 23.77 -5.51 -25.70
N ALA A 250 22.88 -4.60 -25.33
CA ALA A 250 23.23 -3.36 -24.64
C ALA A 250 22.01 -2.87 -23.83
N SER A 251 21.99 -3.18 -22.53
CA SER A 251 20.94 -2.76 -21.60
C SER A 251 21.31 -1.45 -20.92
N PRO A 252 20.53 -0.36 -21.07
CA PRO A 252 20.46 0.66 -20.04
C PRO A 252 19.42 0.22 -19.00
N ARG A 253 19.87 0.00 -17.77
CA ARG A 253 19.03 -0.17 -16.59
C ARG A 253 18.02 0.99 -16.51
N ARG A 254 16.78 0.77 -16.91
CA ARG A 254 15.63 1.62 -16.53
C ARG A 254 14.47 0.72 -16.12
N HIS A 255 14.04 0.91 -14.89
CA HIS A 255 12.77 0.42 -14.37
C HIS A 255 11.64 0.86 -15.34
N PRO A 256 10.76 -0.05 -15.78
CA PRO A 256 9.86 0.25 -16.90
C PRO A 256 8.60 1.01 -16.44
N ASP A 257 8.70 2.34 -16.35
CA ASP A 257 7.52 3.24 -16.27
C ASP A 257 6.61 3.16 -17.53
N TRP A 258 7.12 2.56 -18.62
CA TRP A 258 6.45 2.47 -19.93
C TRP A 258 5.30 1.46 -19.98
N ILE A 259 5.30 0.44 -19.11
CA ILE A 259 4.25 -0.60 -19.05
C ILE A 259 2.90 0.01 -18.64
N SER A 260 2.92 1.07 -17.84
CA SER A 260 1.70 1.67 -17.28
C SER A 260 0.80 2.32 -18.34
N ARG A 261 1.34 3.09 -19.31
CA ARG A 261 0.50 3.91 -20.22
C ARG A 261 -0.09 3.13 -21.38
N ARG A 262 0.60 2.11 -21.88
CA ARG A 262 0.14 1.29 -23.01
C ARG A 262 -0.86 0.21 -22.56
N PHE A 263 -0.63 -0.39 -21.40
CA PHE A 263 -1.60 -1.29 -20.77
C PHE A 263 -2.85 -0.56 -20.29
N LYS A 264 -2.71 0.65 -19.72
CA LYS A 264 -3.85 1.55 -19.41
C LYS A 264 -4.72 1.82 -20.65
N ARG A 265 -4.16 1.94 -21.88
CA ARG A 265 -4.94 2.04 -23.14
C ARG A 265 -5.73 0.78 -23.45
N LEU A 266 -5.05 -0.37 -23.40
CA LEU A 266 -5.61 -1.67 -23.81
C LEU A 266 -6.80 -2.09 -22.94
N VAL A 267 -6.77 -1.79 -21.64
CA VAL A 267 -7.84 -2.14 -20.69
C VAL A 267 -8.86 -0.99 -20.51
N GLY A 268 -8.73 0.10 -21.29
CA GLY A 268 -9.61 1.27 -21.17
C GLY A 268 -9.53 1.98 -19.82
N ILE A 269 -8.34 2.03 -19.22
CA ILE A 269 -7.98 2.70 -17.95
C ILE A 269 -7.26 4.02 -18.27
N HIS A 270 -7.83 4.85 -19.14
CA HIS A 270 -7.37 6.23 -19.35
C HIS A 270 -8.17 7.16 -18.45
N ASP A 271 -7.65 7.39 -17.25
CA ASP A 271 -7.63 8.68 -16.55
C ASP A 271 -7.28 8.46 -15.08
N LEU A 272 -6.03 8.07 -14.88
CA LEU A 272 -5.44 7.98 -13.55
C LEU A 272 -4.00 8.46 -13.68
N ASP A 273 -3.82 9.76 -13.94
CA ASP A 273 -2.70 10.59 -13.49
C ASP A 273 -2.83 12.00 -14.14
N GLY A 274 -3.63 12.88 -13.53
CA GLY A 274 -3.63 14.32 -13.81
C GLY A 274 -4.78 14.82 -14.70
N ALA A 275 -5.61 15.70 -14.13
CA ALA A 275 -6.48 16.59 -14.87
C ALA A 275 -5.66 17.36 -15.92
N ALA A 276 -5.81 17.01 -17.20
CA ALA A 276 -5.27 17.74 -18.33
C ALA A 276 -6.43 18.12 -19.26
N VAL A 277 -6.58 19.42 -19.42
CA VAL A 277 -7.54 20.17 -20.24
C VAL A 277 -7.57 19.67 -21.68
N PRO A 278 -8.75 19.49 -22.31
CA PRO A 278 -8.81 19.17 -23.74
C PRO A 278 -8.46 20.42 -24.56
N ALA A 279 -7.27 20.40 -25.19
CA ALA A 279 -6.92 21.33 -26.25
C ALA A 279 -7.64 20.91 -27.54
N GLY A 280 -8.74 21.59 -27.87
CA GLY A 280 -9.37 21.50 -29.17
C GLY A 280 -8.48 22.15 -30.24
N ARG A 281 -7.88 21.33 -31.11
CA ARG A 281 -7.39 21.78 -32.43
C ARG A 281 -8.53 21.63 -33.43
N SER A 282 -9.25 22.72 -33.71
CA SER A 282 -9.98 22.87 -34.96
C SER A 282 -9.01 23.42 -36.01
N ARG A 283 -8.73 22.61 -37.05
CA ARG A 283 -8.22 23.12 -38.33
C ARG A 283 -9.40 23.84 -39.00
N THR A 284 -9.38 25.16 -39.03
CA THR A 284 -10.18 25.95 -39.97
C THR A 284 -9.30 26.36 -41.13
N GLY A 285 -9.79 26.06 -42.34
CA GLY A 285 -9.11 26.24 -43.60
C GLY A 285 -8.86 27.71 -43.96
N GLN A 286 -7.88 27.87 -44.85
CA GLN A 286 -7.55 29.08 -45.57
C GLN A 286 -8.77 29.61 -46.34
N ALA A 287 -9.05 30.91 -46.20
CA ALA A 287 -9.75 31.69 -47.20
C ALA A 287 -8.84 32.88 -47.58
N ALA A 288 -8.53 32.98 -48.87
CA ALA A 288 -7.75 34.06 -49.48
C ALA A 288 -8.56 35.36 -49.57
N PRO A 289 -7.91 36.55 -49.63
CA PRO A 289 -8.62 37.81 -49.82
C PRO A 289 -8.97 38.03 -51.31
N ALA A 290 -10.23 38.38 -51.56
CA ALA A 290 -10.69 38.90 -52.84
C ALA A 290 -10.16 40.33 -53.05
N ARG A 291 -9.61 40.57 -54.24
CA ARG A 291 -9.37 41.91 -54.77
C ARG A 291 -10.69 42.47 -55.29
N GLY A 292 -10.93 43.76 -55.05
CA GLY A 292 -12.02 44.57 -55.57
C GLY A 292 -11.86 45.98 -55.05
#